data_AF-A0A932UBC8-F1
#
_entry.id   AF-A0A932UBC8-F1
#
_cell.length_a   1.000
_cell.length_b   1.000
_cell.length_c   1.000
_cell.angle_alpha   90.00
_cell.angle_beta   90.00
_cell.angle_gamma   90.00
#
_symmetry.space_group_name_H-M   'P 1'
#
loop_
_entity.id
_entity.type
_entity.pdbx_description
1 polymer ?
#
loop_
_entity_poly.entity_id
_entity_poly.type
_entity_poly.pdbx_seq_one_letter_code
_entity_poly.pdbx_strand_id
1 'polypeptide(L)'
;MPAKQILFNEDARKKLKRGVDILAEAVKTTLGPRGRNVALDKKWGAPTVSHDGVTVAKEIELEDPFENMGAQLLTEAASKTNVVAGDGTTTATVLAQAIVNEGLRN
;
A
#
# COMPACT_ATOMS: atom_id res chain seq x y z
N MET A 1 -27.52 -8.39 4.45
CA MET A 1 -26.08 -8.05 4.55
C MET A 1 -25.33 -9.30 4.96
N PRO A 2 -24.18 -9.62 4.36
CA PRO A 2 -23.36 -10.74 4.83
C PRO A 2 -22.92 -10.51 6.29
N ALA A 3 -22.67 -11.59 7.01
CA ALA A 3 -22.20 -11.53 8.40
C ALA A 3 -20.83 -10.83 8.48
N LYS A 4 -20.63 -9.99 9.51
CA LYS A 4 -19.35 -9.30 9.73
C LYS A 4 -18.36 -10.26 10.39
N GLN A 5 -17.13 -10.28 9.86
CA GLN A 5 -16.00 -10.92 10.53
C GLN A 5 -15.32 -9.93 11.47
N ILE A 6 -14.85 -10.41 12.62
CA ILE A 6 -14.20 -9.58 13.64
C ILE A 6 -12.91 -10.26 14.07
N LEU A 7 -11.81 -9.51 14.04
CA LEU A 7 -10.50 -9.92 14.55
C LEU A 7 -10.07 -8.95 15.64
N PHE A 8 -9.29 -9.45 16.60
CA PHE A 8 -8.82 -8.68 17.74
C PHE A 8 -7.32 -8.78 17.93
N ASN A 9 -6.78 -7.87 18.73
CA ASN A 9 -5.43 -7.92 19.28
C ASN A 9 -4.34 -8.14 18.21
N GLU A 10 -3.44 -9.09 18.46
CA GLU A 10 -2.26 -9.36 17.65
C GLU A 10 -2.63 -9.89 16.26
N ASP A 11 -3.66 -10.73 16.14
CA ASP A 11 -4.08 -11.29 14.86
C ASP A 11 -4.59 -10.21 13.90
N ALA A 12 -5.38 -9.25 14.41
CA ALA A 12 -5.81 -8.09 13.64
C ALA A 12 -4.62 -7.24 13.20
N ARG A 13 -3.70 -6.93 14.14
CA ARG A 13 -2.50 -6.11 13.85
C ARG A 13 -1.58 -6.78 12.83
N LYS A 14 -1.37 -8.09 12.93
CA LYS A 14 -0.56 -8.86 11.98
C LYS A 14 -1.14 -8.82 10.57
N LYS A 15 -2.45 -8.98 10.40
CA LYS A 15 -3.09 -8.89 9.07
C LYS A 15 -2.98 -7.47 8.49
N LEU A 16 -3.30 -6.45 9.27
CA LEU A 16 -3.15 -5.06 8.82
C LEU A 16 -1.71 -4.74 8.40
N LYS A 17 -0.72 -5.17 9.21
CA LYS A 17 0.71 -4.99 8.92
C LYS A 17 1.11 -5.65 7.59
N ARG A 18 0.66 -6.88 7.32
CA ARG A 18 0.95 -7.55 6.04
C ARG A 18 0.45 -6.75 4.85
N GLY A 19 -0.77 -6.20 4.95
CA GLY A 19 -1.33 -5.32 3.92
C GLY A 19 -0.47 -4.07 3.67
N VAL A 20 -0.09 -3.39 4.76
CA VAL A 20 0.81 -2.23 4.74
C VAL A 20 2.14 -2.59 4.07
N ASP A 21 2.74 -3.72 4.44
CA ASP A 21 4.01 -4.17 3.89
C ASP A 21 3.90 -4.49 2.39
N ILE A 22 2.87 -5.21 1.96
CA ILE A 22 2.68 -5.56 0.53
C ILE A 22 2.60 -4.29 -0.33
N LEU A 23 1.79 -3.31 0.09
CA LEU A 23 1.66 -2.05 -0.63
C LEU A 23 2.99 -1.27 -0.64
N ALA A 24 3.63 -1.14 0.51
CA ALA A 24 4.86 -0.36 0.63
C ALA A 24 6.02 -0.98 -0.16
N GLU A 25 6.14 -2.32 -0.15
CA GLU A 25 7.15 -3.04 -0.92
C GLU A 25 6.99 -2.82 -2.42
N ALA A 26 5.77 -2.75 -2.93
CA ALA A 26 5.52 -2.44 -4.34
C ALA A 26 5.87 -0.98 -4.67
N VAL A 27 5.36 -0.04 -3.86
CA VAL A 27 5.51 1.41 -4.09
C VAL A 27 6.94 1.88 -3.90
N LYS A 28 7.69 1.35 -2.93
CA LYS A 28 9.08 1.77 -2.68
C LYS A 28 10.01 1.52 -3.87
N THR A 29 9.69 0.55 -4.73
CA THR A 29 10.51 0.26 -5.91
C THR A 29 10.58 1.43 -6.88
N THR A 30 9.58 2.32 -6.87
CA THR A 30 9.50 3.49 -7.75
C THR A 30 10.19 4.73 -7.17
N LEU A 31 10.75 4.65 -5.95
CA LEU A 31 11.31 5.81 -5.26
C LEU A 31 12.59 6.34 -5.92
N GLY A 32 12.62 7.65 -6.18
CA GLY A 32 13.82 8.41 -6.55
C GLY A 32 14.22 8.29 -8.03
N PRO A 33 15.34 8.94 -8.42
CA PRO A 33 15.75 9.04 -9.83
C PRO A 33 16.24 7.71 -10.43
N ARG A 34 16.43 6.69 -9.59
CA ARG A 34 16.77 5.31 -9.98
C ARG A 34 15.64 4.33 -9.65
N GLY A 35 14.42 4.84 -9.50
CA GLY A 35 13.22 4.02 -9.35
C GLY A 35 13.09 3.03 -10.50
N ARG A 36 12.54 1.86 -10.19
CA ARG A 36 12.29 0.79 -11.15
C ARG A 36 10.84 0.79 -11.58
N ASN A 37 10.61 0.16 -12.72
CA ASN A 37 9.28 -0.02 -13.25
C ASN A 37 8.53 -1.14 -12.52
N VAL A 38 7.24 -0.93 -12.30
CA VAL A 38 6.29 -1.92 -11.83
C VAL A 38 5.37 -2.28 -12.99
N ALA A 39 5.26 -3.57 -13.28
CA ALA A 39 4.32 -4.08 -14.28
C ALA A 39 2.99 -4.43 -13.60
N LEU A 40 1.92 -3.88 -14.11
CA LEU A 40 0.55 -4.03 -13.64
C LEU A 40 -0.23 -4.81 -14.70
N ASP A 41 -0.80 -5.93 -14.29
CA ASP A 41 -1.60 -6.77 -15.18
C ASP A 41 -2.91 -6.07 -15.57
N LYS A 42 -3.43 -6.40 -16.74
CA LYS A 42 -4.70 -5.90 -17.25
C LYS A 42 -5.53 -7.07 -17.75
N LYS A 43 -6.83 -7.04 -17.44
CA LYS A 43 -7.79 -8.07 -17.90
C LYS A 43 -7.80 -8.26 -19.42
N TRP A 44 -7.42 -7.23 -20.18
CA TRP A 44 -7.34 -7.25 -21.63
C TRP A 44 -6.17 -6.40 -22.14
N GLY A 45 -5.45 -6.91 -23.14
CA GLY A 45 -4.34 -6.21 -23.79
C GLY A 45 -2.99 -6.40 -23.11
N ALA A 46 -2.04 -5.49 -23.40
CA ALA A 46 -0.71 -5.51 -22.81
C ALA A 46 -0.71 -4.96 -21.37
N PRO A 47 0.20 -5.43 -20.49
CA PRO A 47 0.32 -4.92 -19.13
C PRO A 47 0.70 -3.44 -19.13
N THR A 48 0.28 -2.71 -18.09
CA THR A 48 0.71 -1.33 -17.88
C THR A 48 1.99 -1.32 -17.08
N VAL A 49 3.02 -0.67 -17.63
CA VAL A 49 4.27 -0.44 -16.92
C VAL A 49 4.24 0.97 -16.33
N SER A 50 4.34 1.08 -15.01
CA SER A 50 4.33 2.36 -14.30
C SER A 50 5.58 2.53 -13.45
N HIS A 51 6.05 3.78 -13.37
CA HIS A 51 7.06 4.24 -12.42
C HIS A 51 6.48 5.27 -11.44
N ASP A 52 5.17 5.49 -11.48
CA ASP A 52 4.46 6.36 -10.55
C ASP A 52 3.93 5.54 -9.38
N GLY A 53 4.43 5.83 -8.18
CA GLY A 53 4.01 5.17 -6.94
C GLY A 53 2.53 5.36 -6.62
N VAL A 54 1.90 6.47 -7.02
CA VAL A 54 0.47 6.71 -6.78
C VAL A 54 -0.38 5.77 -7.64
N THR A 55 -0.04 5.63 -8.91
CA THR A 55 -0.70 4.70 -9.83
C THR A 55 -0.52 3.26 -9.34
N VAL A 56 0.70 2.87 -8.94
CA VAL A 56 0.94 1.52 -8.39
C VAL A 56 0.11 1.26 -7.13
N ALA A 57 0.04 2.22 -6.20
CA ALA A 57 -0.72 2.06 -4.96
C ALA A 57 -2.23 1.88 -5.17
N LYS A 58 -2.80 2.52 -6.20
CA LYS A 58 -4.23 2.44 -6.52
C LYS A 58 -4.65 1.13 -7.14
N GLU A 59 -3.71 0.42 -7.78
CA GLU A 59 -3.96 -0.84 -8.47
C GLU A 59 -3.81 -2.05 -7.54
N ILE A 60 -3.36 -1.84 -6.29
CA ILE A 60 -3.18 -2.90 -5.31
C ILE A 60 -4.48 -3.10 -4.53
N GLU A 61 -5.09 -4.26 -4.74
CA GLU A 61 -6.24 -4.77 -3.99
C GLU A 61 -5.93 -6.21 -3.55
N LEU A 62 -6.11 -6.49 -2.26
CA LEU A 62 -5.76 -7.79 -1.67
C LEU A 62 -7.02 -8.62 -1.41
N GLU A 63 -6.90 -9.94 -1.60
CA GLU A 63 -8.03 -10.87 -1.41
C GLU A 63 -8.47 -10.96 0.07
N ASP A 64 -7.51 -10.96 1.01
CA ASP A 64 -7.84 -10.94 2.43
C ASP A 64 -8.34 -9.54 2.81
N PRO A 65 -9.57 -9.41 3.36
CA PRO A 65 -10.17 -8.11 3.61
C PRO A 65 -9.44 -7.30 4.71
N PHE A 66 -8.77 -7.97 5.65
CA PHE A 66 -8.02 -7.29 6.71
C PHE A 66 -6.64 -6.85 6.22
N GLU A 67 -5.97 -7.66 5.39
CA GLU A 67 -4.76 -7.21 4.69
C GLU A 67 -5.09 -6.07 3.74
N ASN A 68 -6.15 -6.17 2.95
CA ASN A 68 -6.58 -5.10 2.06
C ASN A 68 -6.88 -3.82 2.84
N MET A 69 -7.52 -3.90 4.00
CA MET A 69 -7.74 -2.75 4.87
C MET A 69 -6.42 -2.05 5.26
N GLY A 70 -5.39 -2.83 5.60
CA GLY A 70 -4.05 -2.28 5.88
C GLY A 70 -3.44 -1.57 4.68
N ALA A 71 -3.53 -2.17 3.49
CA ALA A 71 -3.09 -1.54 2.25
C ALA A 71 -3.86 -0.24 1.97
N GLN A 72 -5.19 -0.26 2.02
CA GLN A 72 -6.02 0.91 1.72
C GLN A 72 -5.79 2.08 2.68
N LEU A 73 -5.51 1.83 3.97
CA LEU A 73 -5.12 2.88 4.92
C LEU A 73 -3.87 3.63 4.48
N LEU A 74 -2.88 2.89 3.98
CA LEU A 74 -1.62 3.45 3.52
C LEU A 74 -1.77 4.16 2.15
N THR A 75 -2.62 3.63 1.26
CA THR A 75 -3.01 4.30 0.01
C THR A 75 -3.71 5.64 0.27
N GLU A 76 -4.62 5.69 1.25
CA GLU A 76 -5.30 6.93 1.62
C GLU A 76 -4.34 7.98 2.18
N ALA A 77 -3.39 7.56 3.02
CA ALA A 77 -2.35 8.44 3.55
C ALA A 77 -1.48 9.03 2.42
N ALA A 78 -1.02 8.19 1.49
CA ALA A 78 -0.22 8.62 0.35
C ALA A 78 -1.01 9.56 -0.59
N SER A 79 -2.28 9.25 -0.85
CA SER A 79 -3.17 10.08 -1.69
C SER A 79 -3.34 11.49 -1.13
N LYS A 80 -3.51 11.64 0.20
CA LYS A 80 -3.62 12.95 0.85
C LYS A 80 -2.36 13.79 0.69
N THR A 81 -1.18 13.17 0.79
CA THR A 81 0.10 13.85 0.51
C THR A 81 0.14 14.38 -0.92
N ASN A 82 -0.30 13.58 -1.90
CA ASN A 82 -0.37 14.01 -3.30
C ASN A 82 -1.30 15.22 -3.50
N VAL A 83 -2.48 15.20 -2.88
CA VAL A 83 -3.49 16.25 -3.06
C VAL A 83 -3.00 17.61 -2.55
N VAL A 84 -2.26 17.63 -1.44
CA VAL A 84 -1.80 18.88 -0.82
C VAL A 84 -0.46 19.35 -1.37
N ALA A 85 0.50 18.44 -1.56
CA ALA A 85 1.88 18.78 -1.91
C ALA A 85 2.23 18.54 -3.38
N GLY A 86 1.50 17.67 -4.09
CA GLY A 86 1.79 17.29 -5.48
C GLY A 86 2.97 16.32 -5.66
N ASP A 87 3.66 15.95 -4.58
CA ASP A 87 4.79 15.00 -4.55
C ASP A 87 4.94 14.39 -3.15
N GLY A 88 5.83 13.41 -2.97
CA GLY A 88 6.19 12.82 -1.68
C GLY A 88 5.32 11.63 -1.26
N THR A 89 4.47 11.12 -2.16
CA THR A 89 3.60 9.97 -1.92
C THR A 89 4.39 8.72 -1.55
N THR A 90 5.39 8.35 -2.35
CA THR A 90 6.26 7.21 -2.09
C THR A 90 7.02 7.36 -0.78
N THR A 91 7.48 8.57 -0.46
CA THR A 91 8.15 8.87 0.82
C THR A 91 7.19 8.70 2.00
N ALA A 92 5.97 9.21 1.91
CA ALA A 92 4.94 9.04 2.93
C ALA A 92 4.63 7.55 3.17
N THR A 93 4.51 6.76 2.10
CA THR A 93 4.29 5.32 2.16
C THR A 93 5.42 4.60 2.91
N VAL A 94 6.68 4.89 2.57
CA VAL A 94 7.85 4.26 3.20
C VAL A 94 7.97 4.66 4.68
N LEU A 95 7.74 5.93 5.01
CA LEU A 95 7.77 6.39 6.41
C LEU A 95 6.65 5.76 7.23
N ALA A 96 5.44 5.71 6.70
CA ALA A 96 4.31 5.07 7.39
C ALA A 96 4.53 3.56 7.60
N GLN A 97 5.09 2.85 6.61
CA GLN A 97 5.48 1.45 6.81
C GLN A 97 6.47 1.30 7.98
N ALA A 98 7.52 2.15 8.03
CA ALA A 98 8.51 2.09 9.10
C ALA A 98 7.90 2.36 10.48
N ILE A 99 7.02 3.36 10.60
CA ILE A 99 6.32 3.70 11.84
C ILE A 99 5.42 2.55 12.29
N VAL A 100 4.65 1.96 11.38
CA VAL A 100 3.78 0.79 11.68
C VAL A 100 4.62 -0.39 12.14
N ASN A 101 5.72 -0.69 11.44
CA ASN A 101 6.58 -1.82 11.78
C ASN A 101 7.22 -1.68 13.15
N GLU A 102 7.70 -0.49 13.50
CA GLU A 102 8.31 -0.25 14.82
C GLU A 102 7.25 -0.21 15.93
N GLY A 103 6.09 0.40 15.67
CA GLY A 103 4.99 0.44 16.63
C GLY A 103 4.38 -0.92 16.98
N LEU A 104 4.56 -1.93 16.12
CA LEU A 104 4.04 -3.29 16.28
C LEU A 104 5.08 -4.32 16.78
N ARG A 105 6.31 -3.90 17.10
CA ARG A 105 7.36 -4.81 17.61
C ARG A 105 7.16 -5.26 19.06
N ASN A 106 6.25 -4.62 19.80
CA ASN A 106 5.95 -4.88 21.22
C ASN A 106 4.48 -5.29 21.41
#